data_AF-A0A2P2K846-F1
#
_entry.id   AF-A0A2P2K846-F1
#
_cell.length_a   1.000
_cell.length_b   1.000
_cell.length_c   1.000
_cell.angle_alpha   90.00
_cell.angle_beta   90.00
_cell.angle_gamma   90.00
#
_symmetry.space_group_name_H-M   'P 1'
#
loop_
_entity.id
_entity.type
_entity.pdbx_description
1 polymer ?
#
loop_
_entity_poly.entity_id
_entity_poly.type
_entity_poly.pdbx_seq_one_letter_code
_entity_poly.pdbx_strand_id
1 'polypeptide(L)'
;MKSRGGGGGGTLRISLKWIPFLCALCFALGILFSNRMWVLPESNGQIMALRRREQELQLLSEDSSTSNDATSKKPTQDRSVIDEVLKTHEAIQSLDKSIAMLQMQLAASRSSHEMSLNGSSASVSALPAKGSTRQKVFMVIGINTAFSSRKRRDSVRETWMPQGEKLLQLEREKGIIIRFMIGHSATSNSILDRAIDSEDGQHKDFLRLEHVEGYHELSAKTKIFFSTAVAKWDAEFYVKVDDDVHVNLGMLAATLSRHRSKPRVYVGCMKSGPVLSRKNVKYHEPEYWKFGEEGNKYFRHATGQIYAVSKDLATYISINQ
;
A
#
# COMPACT_ATOMS: atom_id res chain seq x y z
N MET A 1 -59.48 46.54 10.10
CA MET A 1 -58.00 46.39 10.06
C MET A 1 -57.61 45.05 10.66
N LYS A 2 -56.54 44.47 10.13
CA LYS A 2 -56.01 43.10 10.27
C LYS A 2 -55.66 42.61 11.70
N SER A 3 -55.66 41.27 11.82
CA SER A 3 -54.81 40.39 12.68
C SER A 3 -55.20 40.30 14.16
N ARG A 4 -55.10 39.18 14.90
CA ARG A 4 -54.26 37.97 14.78
C ARG A 4 -54.72 36.94 15.85
N GLY A 5 -54.48 35.64 15.60
CA GLY A 5 -54.44 34.57 16.63
C GLY A 5 -55.58 33.55 16.49
N GLY A 6 -55.38 32.24 16.46
CA GLY A 6 -54.19 31.40 16.58
C GLY A 6 -54.53 30.01 16.06
N GLY A 7 -53.52 29.29 15.57
CA GLY A 7 -53.68 27.96 14.99
C GLY A 7 -53.99 26.89 16.04
N GLY A 8 -54.87 25.96 15.67
CA GLY A 8 -55.10 24.70 16.37
C GLY A 8 -55.02 23.56 15.37
N GLY A 9 -53.83 22.98 15.22
CA GLY A 9 -53.62 21.76 14.45
C GLY A 9 -54.38 20.60 15.08
N GLY A 10 -55.16 19.89 14.27
CA GLY A 10 -55.87 18.69 14.69
C GLY A 10 -54.89 17.58 15.09
N THR A 11 -54.74 17.36 16.39
CA THR A 11 -54.09 16.17 16.93
C THR A 11 -55.02 14.97 16.76
N LEU A 12 -54.68 14.03 15.86
CA LEU A 12 -55.29 12.72 15.80
C LEU A 12 -55.10 12.01 17.15
N ARG A 13 -56.18 11.85 17.92
CA ARG A 13 -56.20 11.04 19.14
C ARG A 13 -56.19 9.56 18.76
N ILE A 14 -55.00 8.95 18.79
CA ILE A 14 -54.85 7.50 18.64
C ILE A 14 -55.36 6.85 19.93
N SER A 15 -56.38 5.99 19.82
CA SER A 15 -56.94 5.26 20.97
C SER A 15 -55.88 4.32 21.57
N LEU A 16 -55.74 4.32 22.90
CA LEU A 16 -54.75 3.52 23.64
C LEU A 16 -54.76 2.02 23.29
N LYS A 17 -55.90 1.51 22.80
CA LYS A 17 -56.05 0.12 22.36
C LYS A 17 -55.24 -0.22 21.10
N TRP A 18 -54.83 0.79 20.32
CA TRP A 18 -54.06 0.62 19.09
C TRP A 18 -52.55 0.69 19.28
N ILE A 19 -52.08 1.12 20.46
CA ILE A 19 -50.66 1.18 20.80
C ILE A 19 -49.96 -0.19 20.65
N PRO A 20 -50.48 -1.31 21.18
CA PRO A 20 -49.79 -2.59 21.02
C PRO A 20 -49.73 -3.05 19.55
N PHE A 21 -50.76 -2.77 18.76
CA PHE A 21 -50.76 -3.07 17.32
C PHE A 21 -49.76 -2.22 16.55
N LEU A 22 -49.65 -0.93 16.88
CA LEU A 22 -48.67 -0.04 16.27
C LEU A 22 -47.24 -0.44 16.66
N CYS A 23 -47.00 -0.81 17.92
CA CYS A 23 -45.70 -1.32 18.37
C CYS A 23 -45.32 -2.65 17.68
N ALA A 24 -46.27 -3.58 17.54
CA ALA A 24 -46.04 -4.83 16.83
C ALA A 24 -45.77 -4.60 15.33
N LEU A 25 -46.47 -3.66 14.70
CA LEU A 25 -46.24 -3.28 13.30
C LEU A 25 -44.86 -2.61 13.13
N CYS A 26 -44.48 -1.69 14.01
CA CYS A 26 -43.15 -1.07 14.00
C CYS A 26 -42.04 -2.09 14.26
N PHE A 27 -42.26 -3.06 15.14
CA PHE A 27 -41.30 -4.14 15.40
C PHE A 27 -41.18 -5.08 14.20
N ALA A 28 -42.28 -5.47 13.55
CA ALA A 28 -42.28 -6.27 12.34
C ALA A 28 -41.61 -5.53 11.15
N LEU A 29 -41.88 -4.23 10.99
CA LEU A 29 -41.20 -3.38 10.02
C LEU A 29 -39.70 -3.23 10.36
N GLY A 30 -39.35 -3.13 11.65
CA GLY A 30 -37.97 -3.11 12.14
C GLY A 30 -37.22 -4.41 11.85
N ILE A 31 -37.88 -5.57 11.99
CA ILE A 31 -37.34 -6.87 11.60
C ILE A 31 -37.17 -6.96 10.08
N LEU A 32 -38.12 -6.47 9.29
CA LEU A 32 -38.00 -6.46 7.82
C LEU A 32 -36.88 -5.53 7.35
N PHE A 33 -36.69 -4.36 7.96
CA PHE A 33 -35.57 -3.47 7.65
C PHE A 33 -34.23 -4.01 8.17
N SER A 34 -34.19 -4.65 9.33
CA SER A 34 -32.98 -5.28 9.88
C SER A 34 -32.58 -6.52 9.09
N ASN A 35 -33.53 -7.37 8.68
CA ASN A 35 -33.27 -8.55 7.84
C ASN A 35 -32.96 -8.18 6.37
N ARG A 36 -33.43 -7.02 5.88
CA ARG A 36 -33.05 -6.51 4.54
C ARG A 36 -31.70 -5.78 4.54
N MET A 37 -31.22 -5.32 5.70
CA MET A 37 -29.89 -4.72 5.86
C MET A 37 -28.83 -5.68 6.45
N TRP A 38 -29.22 -6.87 6.93
CA TRP A 38 -28.34 -7.84 7.58
C TRP A 38 -28.47 -9.26 7.03
N VAL A 39 -28.65 -9.39 5.72
CA VAL A 39 -28.33 -10.64 5.00
C VAL A 39 -27.62 -10.26 3.71
N LEU A 40 -26.34 -9.91 3.82
CA LEU A 40 -25.39 -10.20 2.74
C LEU A 40 -24.74 -11.53 3.13
N PRO A 41 -25.11 -12.66 2.48
CA PRO A 41 -24.34 -13.88 2.64
C PRO A 41 -22.90 -13.57 2.19
N GLU A 42 -21.91 -14.20 2.83
CA GLU A 42 -20.51 -14.22 2.43
C GLU A 42 -20.32 -14.86 1.03
N SER A 43 -20.92 -14.27 0.00
CA SER A 43 -20.83 -14.66 -1.40
C SER A 43 -19.46 -14.28 -2.00
N ASN A 44 -18.77 -13.30 -1.40
CA ASN A 44 -17.43 -12.88 -1.85
C ASN A 44 -16.43 -14.04 -1.79
N GLY A 45 -16.51 -14.94 -0.81
CA GLY A 45 -15.63 -16.11 -0.73
C GLY A 45 -15.87 -17.14 -1.83
N GLN A 46 -17.14 -17.37 -2.18
CA GLN A 46 -17.52 -18.33 -3.23
C GLN A 46 -17.26 -17.78 -4.63
N ILE A 47 -17.58 -16.51 -4.90
CA ILE A 47 -17.28 -15.87 -6.19
C ILE A 47 -15.76 -15.82 -6.42
N MET A 48 -14.97 -15.54 -5.37
CA MET A 48 -13.50 -15.56 -5.46
C MET A 48 -12.94 -16.98 -5.65
N ALA A 49 -13.53 -17.99 -5.03
CA ALA A 49 -13.15 -19.39 -5.24
C ALA A 49 -13.52 -19.90 -6.65
N LEU A 50 -14.64 -19.43 -7.21
CA LEU A 50 -15.08 -19.78 -8.56
C LEU A 50 -14.15 -19.14 -9.61
N ARG A 51 -13.77 -17.87 -9.41
CA ARG A 51 -12.79 -17.16 -10.24
C ARG A 51 -11.38 -17.76 -10.17
N ARG A 52 -10.98 -18.29 -9.00
CA ARG A 52 -9.73 -19.04 -8.79
C ARG A 52 -9.68 -20.31 -9.65
N ARG A 53 -10.82 -21.02 -9.78
CA ARG A 53 -10.91 -22.26 -10.56
C ARG A 53 -10.80 -22.02 -12.07
N GLU A 54 -11.31 -20.90 -12.57
CA GLU A 54 -11.16 -20.50 -13.98
C GLU A 54 -9.73 -20.10 -14.33
N GLN A 55 -9.00 -19.43 -13.42
CA GLN A 55 -7.59 -19.04 -13.66
C GLN A 55 -6.63 -20.24 -13.59
N GLU A 56 -6.84 -21.21 -12.69
CA GLU A 56 -6.05 -22.45 -12.64
C GLU A 56 -6.23 -23.31 -13.92
N LEU A 57 -7.43 -23.32 -14.51
CA LEU A 57 -7.69 -24.06 -15.75
C LEU A 57 -7.03 -23.43 -16.99
N GLN A 58 -6.84 -22.10 -17.00
CA GLN A 58 -6.14 -21.42 -18.10
C GLN A 58 -4.62 -21.70 -18.06
N LEU A 59 -4.01 -21.66 -16.87
CA LEU A 59 -2.58 -21.94 -16.69
C LEU A 59 -2.20 -23.40 -16.99
N LEU A 60 -3.07 -24.37 -16.72
CA LEU A 60 -2.82 -25.78 -17.02
C LEU A 60 -2.94 -26.12 -18.52
N SER A 61 -3.52 -25.22 -19.33
CA SER A 61 -3.68 -25.45 -20.78
C SER A 61 -2.46 -25.04 -21.61
N GLU A 62 -1.57 -24.18 -21.09
CA GLU A 62 -0.39 -23.69 -21.83
C GLU A 62 0.87 -24.55 -21.67
N ASP A 63 0.99 -25.35 -20.59
CA ASP A 63 2.22 -26.08 -20.27
C ASP A 63 2.33 -27.49 -20.88
N SER A 64 1.44 -27.87 -21.80
CA SER A 64 1.47 -29.18 -22.45
C SER A 64 1.81 -29.10 -23.94
N SER A 65 2.98 -28.54 -24.27
CA SER A 65 3.68 -28.90 -25.51
C SER A 65 5.19 -28.65 -25.44
N THR A 66 5.98 -29.66 -25.06
CA THR A 66 7.22 -30.06 -25.75
C THR A 66 7.83 -31.32 -25.11
N SER A 67 8.45 -32.12 -25.96
CA SER A 67 8.64 -33.56 -25.88
C SER A 67 10.08 -34.01 -25.56
N ASN A 68 10.16 -35.17 -24.89
CA ASN A 68 11.06 -36.34 -25.09
C ASN A 68 12.57 -36.17 -25.38
N ASP A 69 13.43 -36.78 -24.55
CA ASP A 69 14.10 -38.09 -24.76
C ASP A 69 15.52 -38.15 -24.14
N ALA A 70 15.96 -39.35 -23.73
CA ALA A 70 17.11 -39.64 -22.87
C ALA A 70 18.18 -40.48 -23.57
N THR A 71 19.50 -40.27 -23.30
CA THR A 71 20.50 -41.37 -23.13
C THR A 71 21.94 -40.94 -22.70
N SER A 72 22.42 -41.50 -21.57
CA SER A 72 23.69 -42.25 -21.30
C SER A 72 25.15 -41.71 -21.51
N LYS A 73 25.87 -41.57 -20.37
CA LYS A 73 27.25 -42.04 -19.95
C LYS A 73 28.60 -41.30 -20.31
N LYS A 74 29.24 -40.73 -19.25
CA LYS A 74 30.67 -40.75 -18.74
C LYS A 74 31.90 -40.40 -19.65
N PRO A 75 33.10 -40.03 -19.10
CA PRO A 75 33.47 -38.93 -18.19
C PRO A 75 34.71 -38.13 -18.71
N THR A 76 34.57 -36.83 -18.97
CA THR A 76 35.71 -35.91 -19.29
C THR A 76 35.39 -34.53 -18.74
N GLN A 77 35.45 -34.37 -17.41
CA GLN A 77 34.79 -33.23 -16.74
C GLN A 77 35.71 -32.20 -16.08
N ASP A 78 37.04 -32.32 -16.19
CA ASP A 78 37.95 -31.31 -15.59
C ASP A 78 38.42 -30.23 -16.57
N ARG A 79 38.58 -30.56 -17.85
CA ARG A 79 39.06 -29.59 -18.86
C ARG A 79 37.97 -28.62 -19.33
N SER A 80 36.72 -29.06 -19.31
CA SER A 80 35.53 -28.26 -19.67
C SER A 80 35.24 -27.17 -18.65
N VAL A 81 35.39 -27.48 -17.35
CA VAL A 81 35.06 -26.55 -16.27
C VAL A 81 36.06 -25.40 -16.22
N ILE A 82 37.36 -25.66 -16.47
CA ILE A 82 38.39 -24.61 -16.49
C ILE A 82 38.17 -23.64 -17.66
N ASP A 83 37.80 -24.13 -18.84
CA ASP A 83 37.50 -23.29 -20.01
C ASP A 83 36.24 -22.43 -19.80
N GLU A 84 35.23 -22.99 -19.12
CA GLU A 84 34.01 -22.27 -18.75
C GLU A 84 34.26 -21.21 -17.66
N VAL A 85 35.14 -21.49 -16.68
CA VAL A 85 35.59 -20.52 -15.68
C VAL A 85 36.40 -19.38 -16.32
N LEU A 86 37.24 -19.67 -17.33
CA LEU A 86 37.97 -18.62 -18.05
C LEU A 86 37.03 -17.71 -18.85
N LYS A 87 36.04 -18.28 -19.55
CA LYS A 87 35.01 -17.51 -20.27
C LYS A 87 34.17 -16.64 -19.36
N THR A 88 33.80 -17.13 -18.17
CA THR A 88 33.06 -16.33 -17.20
C THR A 88 33.91 -15.18 -16.66
N HIS A 89 35.20 -15.39 -16.43
CA HIS A 89 36.09 -14.32 -15.99
C HIS A 89 36.28 -13.23 -17.06
N GLU A 90 36.40 -13.61 -18.33
CA GLU A 90 36.44 -12.67 -19.46
C GLU A 90 35.14 -11.87 -19.59
N ALA A 91 33.98 -12.52 -19.41
CA ALA A 91 32.68 -11.86 -19.43
C ALA A 91 32.53 -10.85 -18.29
N ILE A 92 33.00 -11.19 -17.08
CA ILE A 92 33.00 -10.28 -15.92
C ILE A 92 33.90 -9.06 -16.19
N GLN A 93 35.11 -9.27 -16.71
CA GLN A 93 36.02 -8.16 -17.04
C GLN A 93 35.44 -7.24 -18.12
N SER A 94 34.78 -7.80 -19.13
CA SER A 94 34.08 -7.01 -20.16
C SER A 94 32.94 -6.18 -19.58
N LEU A 95 32.21 -6.73 -18.60
CA LEU A 95 31.13 -6.04 -17.92
C LEU A 95 31.67 -4.90 -17.04
N ASP A 96 32.72 -5.13 -16.27
CA ASP A 96 33.38 -4.10 -15.44
C ASP A 96 33.89 -2.93 -16.30
N LYS A 97 34.45 -3.24 -17.47
CA LYS A 97 34.87 -2.22 -18.44
C LYS A 97 33.68 -1.41 -18.95
N SER A 98 32.55 -2.06 -19.21
CA SER A 98 31.32 -1.39 -19.66
C SER A 98 30.73 -0.49 -18.56
N ILE A 99 30.74 -0.95 -17.31
CA ILE A 99 30.30 -0.16 -16.15
C ILE A 99 31.19 1.07 -15.97
N ALA A 100 32.51 0.91 -16.04
CA ALA A 100 33.45 2.03 -15.94
C ALA A 100 33.24 3.05 -17.06
N MET A 101 33.00 2.58 -18.29
CA MET A 101 32.73 3.45 -19.44
C MET A 101 31.42 4.24 -19.26
N LEU A 102 30.37 3.59 -18.77
CA LEU A 102 29.08 4.24 -18.48
C LEU A 102 29.21 5.25 -17.33
N GLN A 103 29.97 4.93 -16.28
CA GLN A 103 30.25 5.87 -15.19
C GLN A 103 31.01 7.10 -15.69
N MET A 104 31.98 6.93 -16.58
CA MET A 104 32.73 8.02 -17.19
C MET A 104 31.84 8.89 -18.10
N GLN A 105 30.98 8.28 -18.91
CA GLN A 105 30.01 9.01 -19.73
C GLN A 105 28.98 9.78 -18.89
N LEU A 106 28.56 9.21 -17.75
CA LEU A 106 27.63 9.85 -16.82
C LEU A 106 28.28 11.02 -16.08
N ALA A 107 29.57 10.91 -15.73
CA ALA A 107 30.36 12.01 -15.17
C ALA A 107 30.57 13.14 -16.22
N ALA A 108 30.93 12.78 -17.45
CA ALA A 108 31.09 13.75 -18.55
C ALA A 108 29.77 14.48 -18.86
N SER A 109 28.65 13.75 -18.92
CA SER A 109 27.32 14.32 -19.15
C SER A 109 26.84 15.22 -18.00
N ARG A 110 27.25 14.93 -16.74
CA ARG A 110 26.98 15.83 -15.60
C ARG A 110 27.78 17.12 -15.71
N SER A 111 29.07 17.03 -16.06
CA SER A 111 29.92 18.22 -16.21
C SER A 111 29.49 19.14 -17.35
N SER A 112 29.00 18.59 -18.46
CA SER A 112 28.46 19.40 -19.57
C SER A 112 27.12 20.06 -19.22
N HIS A 113 26.31 19.43 -18.36
CA HIS A 113 25.06 20.02 -17.88
C HIS A 113 25.29 21.15 -16.85
N GLU A 114 26.30 21.02 -15.99
CA GLU A 114 26.69 22.09 -15.05
C GLU A 114 27.25 23.32 -15.78
N MET A 115 27.99 23.14 -16.89
CA MET A 115 28.51 24.27 -17.67
C MET A 115 27.43 25.03 -18.45
N SER A 116 26.29 24.39 -18.74
CA SER A 116 25.15 25.01 -19.45
C SER A 116 24.21 25.82 -18.53
N LEU A 117 24.29 25.66 -17.21
CA LEU A 117 23.39 26.32 -16.25
C LEU A 117 23.88 27.70 -15.75
N ASN A 118 25.13 28.08 -16.07
CA ASN A 118 25.70 29.36 -15.66
C ASN A 118 25.43 30.54 -16.62
N GLY A 119 24.65 30.33 -17.68
CA GLY A 119 24.35 31.37 -18.64
C GLY A 119 22.97 31.22 -19.25
N SER A 120 21.92 31.64 -18.53
CA SER A 120 20.76 32.39 -19.07
C SER A 120 19.65 32.51 -18.04
N SER A 121 19.23 33.74 -17.81
CA SER A 121 18.07 34.13 -17.01
C SER A 121 16.82 34.23 -17.91
N ALA A 122 15.63 34.03 -17.31
CA ALA A 122 14.27 34.32 -17.79
C ALA A 122 13.37 33.17 -18.33
N SER A 123 12.41 32.82 -17.44
CA SER A 123 10.96 32.59 -17.62
C SER A 123 10.36 31.42 -18.44
N VAL A 124 9.48 30.70 -17.73
CA VAL A 124 8.28 29.91 -18.11
C VAL A 124 8.44 28.40 -18.31
N SER A 125 7.51 27.67 -17.69
CA SER A 125 7.24 26.21 -17.68
C SER A 125 8.04 25.38 -16.65
N ALA A 126 7.51 25.33 -15.42
CA ALA A 126 8.04 24.49 -14.35
C ALA A 126 7.74 23.00 -14.58
N LEU A 127 8.60 22.35 -15.37
CA LEU A 127 9.00 20.96 -15.07
C LEU A 127 9.84 21.01 -13.78
N PRO A 128 9.66 20.08 -12.82
CA PRO A 128 10.41 20.16 -11.58
C PRO A 128 11.89 19.93 -11.88
N ALA A 129 12.68 20.98 -11.70
CA ALA A 129 14.12 20.95 -11.77
C ALA A 129 14.67 19.84 -10.85
N LYS A 130 15.45 18.92 -11.43
CA LYS A 130 16.33 18.00 -10.70
C LYS A 130 17.31 18.86 -9.89
N GLY A 131 17.00 19.03 -8.61
CA GLY A 131 17.68 19.96 -7.70
C GLY A 131 16.81 20.43 -6.53
N SER A 132 15.49 20.19 -6.58
CA SER A 132 14.61 20.34 -5.42
C SER A 132 15.09 19.43 -4.28
N THR A 133 15.68 20.02 -3.24
CA THR A 133 15.95 19.31 -1.99
C THR A 133 14.61 18.84 -1.43
N ARG A 134 14.39 17.52 -1.38
CA ARG A 134 13.19 16.91 -0.79
C ARG A 134 12.92 17.53 0.58
N GLN A 135 11.66 17.88 0.84
CA GLN A 135 11.26 18.48 2.11
C GLN A 135 11.68 17.56 3.27
N LYS A 136 12.44 18.11 4.22
CA LYS A 136 12.80 17.41 5.45
C LYS A 136 11.58 17.37 6.38
N VAL A 137 11.20 16.17 6.79
CA VAL A 137 10.05 15.95 7.66
C VAL A 137 10.42 14.94 8.76
N PHE A 138 9.67 14.94 9.85
CA PHE A 138 9.91 13.99 10.93
C PHE A 138 9.43 12.58 10.55
N MET A 139 8.19 12.44 10.08
CA MET A 139 7.68 11.15 9.63
C MET A 139 6.64 11.26 8.52
N VAL A 140 6.58 10.23 7.68
CA VAL A 140 5.53 10.04 6.66
C VAL A 140 4.71 8.82 7.04
N ILE A 141 3.41 8.98 7.21
CA ILE A 141 2.45 7.93 7.55
C ILE A 141 1.62 7.60 6.29
N GLY A 142 1.79 6.38 5.79
CA GLY A 142 0.97 5.79 4.74
C GLY A 142 -0.12 4.90 5.33
N ILE A 143 -1.38 5.29 5.16
CA ILE A 143 -2.54 4.51 5.58
C ILE A 143 -2.97 3.64 4.40
N ASN A 144 -2.71 2.34 4.49
CA ASN A 144 -3.08 1.35 3.50
C ASN A 144 -4.60 1.20 3.42
N THR A 145 -5.17 1.50 2.26
CA THR A 145 -6.62 1.47 2.02
C THR A 145 -6.95 0.89 0.65
N ALA A 146 -8.20 0.53 0.39
CA ALA A 146 -8.65 0.00 -0.90
C ALA A 146 -9.82 0.81 -1.46
N PHE A 147 -10.19 0.58 -2.73
CA PHE A 147 -11.35 1.22 -3.36
C PHE A 147 -12.63 1.07 -2.52
N SER A 148 -12.87 -0.13 -1.98
CA SER A 148 -14.04 -0.46 -1.16
C SER A 148 -14.03 0.18 0.24
N SER A 149 -12.91 0.74 0.70
CA SER A 149 -12.72 1.19 2.07
C SER A 149 -13.17 2.63 2.35
N ARG A 150 -14.09 3.20 1.54
CA ARG A 150 -14.53 4.60 1.70
C ARG A 150 -14.95 4.94 3.13
N LYS A 151 -15.84 4.13 3.71
CA LYS A 151 -16.31 4.33 5.09
C LYS A 151 -15.20 4.30 6.13
N ARG A 152 -14.15 3.49 5.92
CA ARG A 152 -12.99 3.44 6.81
C ARG A 152 -12.16 4.72 6.72
N ARG A 153 -11.93 5.23 5.50
CA ARG A 153 -11.24 6.51 5.31
C ARG A 153 -12.00 7.66 5.97
N ASP A 154 -13.31 7.72 5.79
CA ASP A 154 -14.16 8.73 6.43
C ASP A 154 -14.08 8.62 7.96
N SER A 155 -14.13 7.40 8.51
CA SER A 155 -13.95 7.18 9.97
C SER A 155 -12.57 7.61 10.47
N VAL A 156 -11.49 7.36 9.72
CA VAL A 156 -10.14 7.82 10.08
C VAL A 156 -10.07 9.35 10.11
N ARG A 157 -10.65 10.03 9.11
CA ARG A 157 -10.75 11.49 9.03
C ARG A 157 -11.58 12.09 10.15
N GLU A 158 -12.67 11.45 10.53
CA GLU A 158 -13.58 11.90 11.59
C GLU A 158 -13.00 11.66 13.00
N THR A 159 -11.94 10.87 13.12
CA THR A 159 -11.37 10.49 14.42
C THR A 159 -9.96 11.05 14.64
N TRP A 160 -8.93 10.37 14.14
CA TRP A 160 -7.54 10.65 14.53
C TRP A 160 -6.73 11.40 13.49
N MET A 161 -7.18 11.43 12.22
CA MET A 161 -6.49 12.13 11.15
C MET A 161 -7.05 13.55 11.01
N PRO A 162 -6.24 14.60 11.26
CA PRO A 162 -6.67 15.97 11.00
C PRO A 162 -7.00 16.17 9.51
N GLN A 163 -7.91 17.11 9.23
CA GLN A 163 -8.37 17.43 7.87
C GLN A 163 -8.08 18.90 7.52
N GLY A 164 -8.01 19.19 6.23
CA GLY A 164 -7.88 20.55 5.71
C GLY A 164 -6.71 21.32 6.33
N GLU A 165 -6.98 22.52 6.84
CA GLU A 165 -5.93 23.38 7.39
C GLU A 165 -5.20 22.76 8.59
N LYS A 166 -5.90 21.96 9.41
CA LYS A 166 -5.26 21.29 10.56
C LYS A 166 -4.25 20.23 10.11
N LEU A 167 -4.52 19.55 8.99
CA LEU A 167 -3.56 18.61 8.40
C LEU A 167 -2.33 19.37 7.89
N LEU A 168 -2.53 20.46 7.16
CA LEU A 168 -1.42 21.28 6.65
C LEU A 168 -0.59 21.90 7.79
N GLN A 169 -1.24 22.33 8.87
CA GLN A 169 -0.57 22.82 10.07
C GLN A 169 0.32 21.74 10.70
N LEU A 170 -0.20 20.51 10.84
CA LEU A 170 0.55 19.37 11.35
C LEU A 170 1.79 19.08 10.49
N GLU A 171 1.65 19.15 9.16
CA GLU A 171 2.75 18.96 8.22
C GLU A 171 3.84 20.04 8.37
N ARG A 172 3.44 21.31 8.41
CA ARG A 172 4.38 22.45 8.49
C ARG A 172 5.07 22.53 9.86
N GLU A 173 4.32 22.40 10.94
CA GLU A 173 4.82 22.66 12.29
C GLU A 173 5.49 21.45 12.92
N LYS A 174 5.01 20.24 12.62
CA LYS A 174 5.52 19.00 13.23
C LYS A 174 6.28 18.11 12.26
N GLY A 175 6.25 18.42 10.96
CA GLY A 175 6.86 17.57 9.94
C GLY A 175 6.22 16.18 9.90
N ILE A 176 4.91 16.08 10.14
CA ILE A 176 4.18 14.80 10.11
C ILE A 176 3.28 14.81 8.89
N ILE A 177 3.63 14.02 7.88
CA ILE A 177 2.83 13.83 6.66
C ILE A 177 1.93 12.61 6.86
N ILE A 178 0.64 12.73 6.55
CA ILE A 178 -0.32 11.61 6.64
C ILE A 178 -1.06 11.50 5.31
N ARG A 179 -0.98 10.35 4.64
CA ARG A 179 -1.68 10.13 3.38
C ARG A 179 -2.33 8.75 3.32
N PHE A 180 -3.50 8.66 2.70
CA PHE A 180 -4.07 7.38 2.28
C PHE A 180 -3.30 6.87 1.05
N MET A 181 -2.63 5.73 1.18
CA MET A 181 -1.89 5.15 0.06
C MET A 181 -2.82 4.27 -0.78
N ILE A 182 -2.98 4.64 -2.05
CA ILE A 182 -3.88 3.95 -2.98
C ILE A 182 -3.28 3.90 -4.37
N GLY A 183 -3.36 2.74 -5.01
CA GLY A 183 -3.01 2.52 -6.40
C GLY A 183 -4.14 2.93 -7.35
N HIS A 184 -4.13 2.34 -8.53
CA HIS A 184 -5.15 2.49 -9.56
C HIS A 184 -5.77 1.13 -9.90
N SER A 185 -6.92 1.15 -10.57
CA SER A 185 -7.51 -0.08 -11.06
C SER A 185 -6.71 -0.63 -12.26
N ALA A 186 -6.93 -1.89 -12.61
CA ALA A 186 -6.31 -2.51 -13.78
C ALA A 186 -6.78 -1.87 -15.10
N THR A 187 -7.97 -1.25 -15.11
CA THR A 187 -8.53 -0.61 -16.30
C THR A 187 -8.43 0.90 -16.15
N SER A 188 -7.68 1.55 -17.05
CA SER A 188 -7.52 3.00 -17.01
C SER A 188 -8.88 3.71 -17.00
N ASN A 189 -9.00 4.73 -16.14
CA ASN A 189 -10.18 5.59 -16.03
C ASN A 189 -11.49 4.85 -15.66
N SER A 190 -11.38 3.82 -14.81
CA SER A 190 -12.52 3.08 -14.27
C SER A 190 -13.41 3.95 -13.37
N ILE A 191 -14.62 3.47 -13.09
CA ILE A 191 -15.53 4.11 -12.11
C ILE A 191 -14.87 4.20 -10.72
N LEU A 192 -14.07 3.19 -10.35
CA LEU A 192 -13.36 3.16 -9.07
C LEU A 192 -12.28 4.26 -9.01
N ASP A 193 -11.53 4.46 -10.10
CA ASP A 193 -10.52 5.51 -10.17
C ASP A 193 -11.16 6.90 -10.09
N ARG A 194 -12.24 7.13 -10.84
CA ARG A 194 -12.98 8.41 -10.80
C ARG A 194 -13.57 8.72 -9.42
N ALA A 195 -14.01 7.69 -8.69
CA ALA A 195 -14.50 7.86 -7.34
C ALA A 195 -13.38 8.31 -6.39
N ILE A 196 -12.17 7.76 -6.54
CA ILE A 196 -10.98 8.21 -5.80
C ILE A 196 -10.57 9.61 -6.22
N ASP A 197 -10.58 9.94 -7.52
CA ASP A 197 -10.23 11.29 -7.99
C ASP A 197 -11.20 12.35 -7.46
N SER A 198 -12.50 12.03 -7.40
CA SER A 198 -13.52 12.89 -6.79
C SER A 198 -13.28 13.10 -5.29
N GLU A 199 -12.90 12.04 -4.58
CA GLU A 199 -12.56 12.11 -3.15
C GLU A 199 -11.28 12.91 -2.90
N ASP A 200 -10.22 12.67 -3.67
CA ASP A 200 -8.99 13.44 -3.60
C ASP A 200 -9.21 14.91 -3.96
N GLY A 201 -10.14 15.19 -4.90
CA GLY A 201 -10.64 16.52 -5.19
C GLY A 201 -11.12 17.29 -3.95
N GLN A 202 -11.76 16.59 -3.00
CA GLN A 202 -12.36 17.16 -1.80
C GLN A 202 -11.38 17.22 -0.63
N HIS A 203 -10.62 16.14 -0.40
CA HIS A 203 -9.84 15.99 0.84
C HIS A 203 -8.34 16.22 0.68
N LYS A 204 -7.79 16.06 -0.54
CA LYS A 204 -6.37 16.27 -0.87
C LYS A 204 -5.39 15.50 0.03
N ASP A 205 -5.79 14.31 0.44
CA ASP A 205 -5.10 13.50 1.44
C ASP A 205 -4.66 12.12 0.93
N PHE A 206 -4.70 11.89 -0.38
CA PHE A 206 -4.17 10.66 -0.97
C PHE A 206 -2.70 10.76 -1.38
N LEU A 207 -2.04 9.61 -1.34
CA LEU A 207 -0.81 9.33 -2.06
C LEU A 207 -1.13 8.28 -3.14
N ARG A 208 -1.25 8.75 -4.38
CA ARG A 208 -1.45 7.89 -5.55
C ARG A 208 -0.15 7.12 -5.84
N LEU A 209 -0.24 5.80 -5.89
CA LEU A 209 0.87 4.90 -6.18
C LEU A 209 0.74 4.37 -7.61
N GLU A 210 1.87 4.18 -8.29
CA GLU A 210 1.95 3.43 -9.53
C GLU A 210 1.86 1.93 -9.21
N HIS A 211 0.64 1.47 -8.98
CA HIS A 211 0.35 0.15 -8.47
C HIS A 211 -1.07 -0.27 -8.88
N VAL A 212 -1.22 -1.44 -9.47
CA VAL A 212 -2.54 -2.03 -9.71
C VAL A 212 -3.05 -2.64 -8.41
N GLU A 213 -4.17 -2.15 -7.90
CA GLU A 213 -4.76 -2.67 -6.66
C GLU A 213 -5.23 -4.12 -6.80
N GLY A 214 -4.85 -4.96 -5.85
CA GLY A 214 -5.25 -6.36 -5.76
C GLY A 214 -4.96 -6.94 -4.39
N TYR A 215 -5.71 -7.97 -3.97
CA TYR A 215 -5.52 -8.59 -2.66
C TYR A 215 -4.15 -9.27 -2.52
N HIS A 216 -3.66 -9.90 -3.58
CA HIS A 216 -2.35 -10.56 -3.60
C HIS A 216 -1.19 -9.57 -3.80
N GLU A 217 -1.51 -8.29 -4.05
CA GLU A 217 -0.54 -7.25 -4.40
C GLU A 217 -0.18 -6.34 -3.22
N LEU A 218 -0.68 -6.62 -2.01
CA LEU A 218 -0.48 -5.79 -0.81
C LEU A 218 0.99 -5.61 -0.42
N SER A 219 1.81 -6.65 -0.61
CA SER A 219 3.26 -6.59 -0.37
C SER A 219 3.94 -5.65 -1.37
N ALA A 220 3.62 -5.77 -2.65
CA ALA A 220 4.11 -4.88 -3.70
C ALA A 220 3.68 -3.44 -3.47
N LYS A 221 2.41 -3.21 -3.07
CA LYS A 221 1.90 -1.89 -2.70
C LYS A 221 2.72 -1.23 -1.60
N THR A 222 3.05 -2.01 -0.57
CA THR A 222 3.81 -1.53 0.58
C THR A 222 5.25 -1.18 0.19
N LYS A 223 5.87 -1.98 -0.67
CA LYS A 223 7.19 -1.69 -1.24
C LYS A 223 7.17 -0.39 -2.06
N ILE A 224 6.19 -0.24 -2.96
CA ILE A 224 6.00 0.95 -3.80
C ILE A 224 5.74 2.19 -2.94
N PHE A 225 4.97 2.07 -1.86
CA PHE A 225 4.77 3.14 -0.88
C PHE A 225 6.11 3.66 -0.34
N PHE A 226 6.99 2.78 0.18
CA PHE A 226 8.28 3.21 0.72
C PHE A 226 9.14 3.87 -0.35
N SER A 227 9.22 3.29 -1.55
CA SER A 227 9.96 3.88 -2.68
C SER A 227 9.45 5.28 -3.04
N THR A 228 8.13 5.43 -3.16
CA THR A 228 7.47 6.68 -3.53
C THR A 228 7.64 7.74 -2.44
N ALA A 229 7.46 7.35 -1.17
CA ALA A 229 7.59 8.24 -0.04
C ALA A 229 9.03 8.72 0.12
N VAL A 230 10.03 7.84 -0.06
CA VAL A 230 11.45 8.21 -0.07
C VAL A 230 11.75 9.15 -1.24
N ALA A 231 11.22 8.91 -2.43
CA ALA A 231 11.44 9.82 -3.57
C ALA A 231 10.85 11.22 -3.34
N LYS A 232 9.74 11.31 -2.59
CA LYS A 232 9.00 12.57 -2.39
C LYS A 232 9.43 13.37 -1.15
N TRP A 233 9.75 12.70 -0.04
CA TRP A 233 10.08 13.35 1.23
C TRP A 233 11.39 12.81 1.81
N ASP A 234 12.15 13.69 2.46
CA ASP A 234 13.30 13.31 3.27
C ASP A 234 12.89 13.16 4.74
N ALA A 235 12.26 12.02 5.06
CA ALA A 235 11.73 11.77 6.40
C ALA A 235 12.73 11.03 7.29
N GLU A 236 12.70 11.27 8.60
CA GLU A 236 13.45 10.44 9.56
C GLU A 236 12.85 9.04 9.69
N PHE A 237 11.52 8.94 9.64
CA PHE A 237 10.77 7.69 9.71
C PHE A 237 9.67 7.59 8.65
N TYR A 238 9.42 6.38 8.17
CA TYR A 238 8.31 6.03 7.29
C TYR A 238 7.44 4.99 7.99
N VAL A 239 6.15 5.26 8.11
CA VAL A 239 5.20 4.48 8.90
C VAL A 239 4.13 3.93 7.98
N LYS A 240 3.87 2.63 8.05
CA LYS A 240 2.72 2.00 7.41
C LYS A 240 1.67 1.70 8.46
N VAL A 241 0.41 1.99 8.15
CA VAL A 241 -0.76 1.77 9.02
C VAL A 241 -1.90 1.17 8.19
N ASP A 242 -2.73 0.28 8.73
CA ASP A 242 -3.98 -0.15 8.08
C ASP A 242 -5.14 0.81 8.35
N ASP A 243 -6.10 0.90 7.44
CA ASP A 243 -7.26 1.80 7.54
C ASP A 243 -8.31 1.40 8.60
N ASP A 244 -8.11 0.28 9.30
CA ASP A 244 -8.89 -0.15 10.46
C ASP A 244 -8.14 0.01 11.79
N VAL A 245 -7.13 0.87 11.82
CA VAL A 245 -6.34 1.19 13.02
C VAL A 245 -6.58 2.64 13.46
N HIS A 246 -6.72 2.84 14.77
CA HIS A 246 -6.72 4.17 15.39
C HIS A 246 -5.32 4.50 15.92
N VAL A 247 -4.77 5.65 15.53
CA VAL A 247 -3.40 6.05 15.89
C VAL A 247 -3.41 7.26 16.81
N ASN A 248 -2.78 7.13 17.98
CA ASN A 248 -2.45 8.29 18.81
C ASN A 248 -1.15 8.94 18.28
N LEU A 249 -1.31 10.02 17.50
CA LEU A 249 -0.20 10.71 16.83
C LEU A 249 0.86 11.23 17.81
N GLY A 250 0.46 11.75 18.98
CA GLY A 250 1.40 12.26 19.98
C GLY A 250 2.27 11.15 20.56
N MET A 251 1.67 10.01 20.91
CA MET A 251 2.39 8.84 21.42
C MET A 251 3.29 8.20 20.36
N LEU A 252 2.82 8.10 19.12
CA LEU A 252 3.63 7.62 18.00
C LEU A 252 4.85 8.52 17.80
N ALA A 253 4.66 9.83 17.74
CA ALA A 253 5.74 10.80 17.56
C ALA A 253 6.75 10.75 18.72
N ALA A 254 6.28 10.71 19.96
CA ALA A 254 7.13 10.60 21.14
C ALA A 254 7.95 9.30 21.13
N THR A 255 7.33 8.19 20.71
CA THR A 255 8.00 6.89 20.60
C THR A 255 9.11 6.93 19.55
N LEU A 256 8.80 7.36 18.32
CA LEU A 256 9.80 7.42 17.24
C LEU A 256 10.92 8.43 17.50
N SER A 257 10.62 9.53 18.21
CA SER A 257 11.65 10.51 18.61
C SER A 257 12.76 9.87 19.45
N ARG A 258 12.42 8.91 20.32
CA ARG A 258 13.40 8.14 21.13
C ARG A 258 14.30 7.22 20.29
N HIS A 259 13.93 6.97 19.03
CA HIS A 259 14.68 6.12 18.11
C HIS A 259 15.56 6.91 17.13
N ARG A 260 15.53 8.25 17.14
CA ARG A 260 16.27 9.11 16.19
C ARG A 260 17.77 8.83 16.10
N SER A 261 18.41 8.53 17.21
CA SER A 261 19.85 8.26 17.28
C SER A 261 20.22 6.82 16.92
N LYS A 262 19.24 5.94 16.69
CA LYS A 262 19.48 4.53 16.39
C LYS A 262 19.51 4.33 14.87
N PRO A 263 20.54 3.69 14.31
CA PRO A 263 20.53 3.31 12.91
C PRO A 263 19.59 2.11 12.69
N ARG A 264 19.05 1.99 11.48
CA ARG A 264 18.29 0.83 10.97
C ARG A 264 17.16 0.37 11.90
N VAL A 265 16.32 1.30 12.33
CA VAL A 265 15.18 1.04 13.19
C VAL A 265 14.06 0.41 12.37
N TYR A 266 13.66 -0.79 12.75
CA TYR A 266 12.39 -1.41 12.38
C TYR A 266 11.61 -1.66 13.66
N VAL A 267 10.45 -1.01 13.82
CA VAL A 267 9.67 -1.03 15.06
C VAL A 267 8.19 -1.23 14.79
N GLY A 268 7.56 -2.05 15.63
CA GLY A 268 6.15 -2.41 15.58
C GLY A 268 5.90 -3.55 16.57
N CYS A 269 4.69 -4.13 16.54
CA CYS A 269 4.42 -5.32 17.33
C CYS A 269 5.13 -6.53 16.69
N MET A 270 6.33 -6.83 17.17
CA MET A 270 7.17 -7.88 16.58
C MET A 270 6.66 -9.27 16.94
N LYS A 271 6.44 -10.11 15.93
CA LYS A 271 6.05 -11.50 16.06
C LYS A 271 6.97 -12.43 15.26
N SER A 272 6.91 -13.70 15.63
CA SER A 272 7.39 -14.84 14.85
C SER A 272 6.51 -16.03 15.24
N GLY A 273 6.31 -16.94 14.32
CA GLY A 273 5.42 -18.08 14.49
C GLY A 273 5.61 -19.10 13.38
N PRO A 274 5.00 -20.28 13.49
CA PRO A 274 5.13 -21.33 12.47
C PRO A 274 4.65 -20.82 11.11
N VAL A 275 5.32 -21.26 10.06
CA VAL A 275 4.90 -21.01 8.68
C VAL A 275 3.58 -21.74 8.43
N LEU A 276 2.62 -21.04 7.84
CA LEU A 276 1.27 -21.54 7.66
C LEU A 276 1.15 -22.36 6.36
N SER A 277 1.62 -23.62 6.39
CA SER A 277 1.66 -24.53 5.23
C SER A 277 0.32 -25.18 4.87
N ARG A 278 -0.72 -25.06 5.70
CA ARG A 278 -2.02 -25.72 5.48
C ARG A 278 -2.93 -24.90 4.55
N LYS A 279 -3.41 -25.49 3.45
CA LYS A 279 -4.24 -24.80 2.43
C LYS A 279 -5.55 -24.17 2.93
N ASN A 280 -6.09 -24.64 4.05
CA ASN A 280 -7.39 -24.21 4.58
C ASN A 280 -7.30 -23.06 5.60
N VAL A 281 -6.11 -22.51 5.85
CA VAL A 281 -5.95 -21.34 6.73
C VAL A 281 -5.92 -20.05 5.91
N LYS A 282 -6.47 -18.97 6.48
CA LYS A 282 -6.62 -17.66 5.83
C LYS A 282 -5.32 -17.13 5.20
N TYR A 283 -4.19 -17.34 5.88
CA TYR A 283 -2.88 -16.86 5.48
C TYR A 283 -1.95 -18.00 5.07
N HIS A 284 -2.51 -19.01 4.38
CA HIS A 284 -1.72 -20.08 3.80
C HIS A 284 -0.57 -19.51 2.96
N GLU A 285 0.64 -19.98 3.20
CA GLU A 285 1.84 -19.61 2.44
C GLU A 285 2.06 -20.64 1.32
N PRO A 286 1.75 -20.32 0.05
CA PRO A 286 1.91 -21.26 -1.06
C PRO A 286 3.36 -21.70 -1.25
N GLU A 287 4.32 -20.83 -0.87
CA GLU A 287 5.74 -21.08 -1.02
C GLU A 287 6.40 -21.47 0.31
N TYR A 288 5.65 -22.15 1.20
CA TYR A 288 6.12 -22.47 2.56
C TYR A 288 7.44 -23.25 2.57
N TRP A 289 7.70 -24.04 1.53
CA TRP A 289 8.93 -24.80 1.31
C TRP A 289 10.18 -23.91 1.23
N LYS A 290 10.05 -22.62 0.87
CA LYS A 290 11.17 -21.66 0.88
C LYS A 290 11.65 -21.33 2.29
N PHE A 291 10.82 -21.57 3.30
CA PHE A 291 11.17 -21.39 4.69
C PHE A 291 11.77 -22.67 5.31
N GLY A 292 11.96 -23.74 4.51
CA GLY A 292 12.52 -25.03 4.89
C GLY A 292 11.45 -26.09 5.16
N GLU A 293 11.62 -26.87 6.22
CA GLU A 293 10.77 -28.02 6.56
C GLU A 293 9.56 -27.64 7.44
N GLU A 294 8.63 -28.59 7.60
CA GLU A 294 7.47 -28.43 8.47
C GLU A 294 7.90 -28.14 9.92
N GLY A 295 7.26 -27.15 10.54
CA GLY A 295 7.64 -26.67 11.89
C GLY A 295 8.56 -25.44 11.88
N ASN A 296 9.10 -25.05 10.71
CA ASN A 296 9.86 -23.81 10.59
C ASN A 296 9.00 -22.58 10.86
N LYS A 297 9.68 -21.50 11.27
CA LYS A 297 9.06 -20.25 11.68
C LYS A 297 9.39 -19.14 10.70
N TYR A 298 8.45 -18.21 10.54
CA TYR A 298 8.74 -16.94 9.88
C TYR A 298 9.87 -16.21 10.61
N PHE A 299 10.70 -15.50 9.84
CA PHE A 299 11.59 -14.47 10.37
C PHE A 299 10.82 -13.51 11.27
N ARG A 300 11.49 -12.95 12.28
CA ARG A 300 10.86 -11.96 13.15
C ARG A 300 10.46 -10.73 12.33
N HIS A 301 9.18 -10.37 12.38
CA HIS A 301 8.61 -9.26 11.63
C HIS A 301 7.53 -8.55 12.45
N ALA A 302 7.27 -7.29 12.14
CA ALA A 302 6.17 -6.55 12.74
C ALA A 302 4.82 -7.06 12.20
N THR A 303 3.79 -6.99 13.03
CA THR A 303 2.43 -7.27 12.59
C THR A 303 1.96 -6.24 11.55
N GLY A 304 0.99 -6.62 10.72
CA GLY A 304 0.54 -5.79 9.59
C GLY A 304 -0.09 -4.46 9.98
N GLN A 305 -0.73 -4.37 11.16
CA GLN A 305 -1.57 -3.22 11.53
C GLN A 305 -0.80 -1.89 11.52
N ILE A 306 0.39 -1.86 12.12
CA ILE A 306 1.23 -0.67 12.18
C ILE A 306 2.70 -1.04 12.41
N TYR A 307 3.59 -0.43 11.64
CA TYR A 307 5.02 -0.44 11.89
C TYR A 307 5.71 0.78 11.27
N ALA A 308 6.89 1.10 11.78
CA ALA A 308 7.74 2.17 11.28
C ALA A 308 9.14 1.63 10.95
N VAL A 309 9.72 2.21 9.90
CA VAL A 309 11.11 2.00 9.51
C VAL A 309 11.83 3.35 9.44
N SER A 310 13.10 3.38 9.84
CA SER A 310 13.95 4.57 9.68
C SER A 310 14.30 4.84 8.22
N LYS A 311 14.75 6.07 7.95
CA LYS A 311 15.18 6.54 6.63
C LYS A 311 16.11 5.58 5.89
N ASP A 312 17.13 5.06 6.56
CA ASP A 312 18.12 4.16 5.98
C ASP A 312 17.50 2.83 5.52
N LEU A 313 16.60 2.23 6.30
CA LEU A 313 15.87 1.02 5.89
C LEU A 313 14.88 1.30 4.77
N ALA A 314 14.14 2.41 4.83
CA ALA A 314 13.25 2.81 3.73
C ALA A 314 14.03 3.05 2.43
N THR A 315 15.21 3.69 2.53
CA THR A 315 16.11 3.90 1.39
C THR A 315 16.64 2.58 0.86
N TYR A 316 17.02 1.64 1.73
CA TYR A 316 17.43 0.30 1.33
C TYR A 316 16.33 -0.43 0.55
N ILE A 317 15.07 -0.38 1.03
CA ILE A 317 13.92 -0.94 0.32
C ILE A 317 13.74 -0.29 -1.07
N SER A 318 13.88 1.04 -1.13
CA SER A 318 13.72 1.81 -2.37
C SER A 318 14.77 1.49 -3.44
N ILE A 319 16.01 1.19 -3.03
CA ILE A 319 17.11 0.84 -3.95
C ILE A 319 16.99 -0.61 -4.44
N ASN A 320 16.47 -1.53 -3.62
CA ASN A 320 16.40 -2.95 -3.94
C ASN A 320 15.01 -3.32 -4.49
N GLN A 321 14.61 -2.68 -5.60
CA GLN A 321 13.35 -2.96 -6.29
C GLN A 321 13.36 -4.26 -7.07
#